data_AF-A0A8C5GEZ9-F1
#
_entry.id   AF-A0A8C5GEZ9-F1
#
_cell.length_a   1.000
_cell.length_b   1.000
_cell.length_c   1.000
_cell.angle_alpha   90.00
_cell.angle_beta   90.00
_cell.angle_gamma   90.00
#
_symmetry.space_group_name_H-M   'P 1'
#
loop_
_entity.id
_entity.type
_entity.pdbx_description
1 polymer ?
#
loop_
_entity_poly.entity_id
_entity_poly.type
_entity_poly.pdbx_seq_one_letter_code
_entity_poly.pdbx_strand_id
1 'polypeptide(L)'
;FNAAARDVAVEVLTEKGCTVDVSDLYAMNFKATATVEDITGGVKDPDCFSYAEETKLAWEEDKLSSDIVKEQSKLKKADLVIFQDTKAMLSFTTGSLESMFSPNAINGDMTVTLWPLQNGILHYCGFQVLGPQIFWAPAHVSRSDCNTMLNGWRTRLQNLLNEEPLSHWLNYCFG
;
A
#
# COMPACT_ATOMS: atom_id res chain seq x y z
N PHE A 1 21.69 3.01 -5.19
CA PHE A 1 22.06 2.24 -3.98
C PHE A 1 21.12 1.06 -3.76
N ASN A 2 19.79 1.23 -3.82
CA ASN A 2 18.82 0.12 -3.65
C ASN A 2 19.02 -1.08 -4.58
N ALA A 3 19.24 -0.85 -5.88
CA ALA A 3 19.59 -1.93 -6.81
C ALA A 3 20.88 -2.66 -6.39
N ALA A 4 21.92 -1.91 -6.01
CA ALA A 4 23.17 -2.51 -5.53
C ALA A 4 22.98 -3.30 -4.21
N ALA A 5 22.14 -2.82 -3.29
CA ALA A 5 21.84 -3.54 -2.05
C ALA A 5 21.07 -4.85 -2.32
N ARG A 6 20.10 -4.81 -3.24
CA ARG A 6 19.43 -6.01 -3.76
C ARG A 6 20.44 -6.97 -4.40
N ASP A 7 21.33 -6.47 -5.25
CA ASP A 7 22.30 -7.30 -5.98
C ASP A 7 23.26 -8.01 -5.00
N VAL A 8 23.72 -7.32 -3.96
CA VAL A 8 24.49 -7.93 -2.86
C VAL A 8 23.68 -8.97 -2.10
N ALA A 9 22.39 -8.74 -1.85
CA ALA A 9 21.53 -9.74 -1.20
C ALA A 9 21.38 -11.00 -2.06
N VAL A 10 21.19 -10.84 -3.38
CA VAL A 10 21.13 -11.94 -4.34
C VAL A 10 22.43 -12.72 -4.36
N GLU A 11 23.57 -12.04 -4.46
CA GLU A 11 24.91 -12.63 -4.44
C GLU A 11 25.11 -13.49 -3.18
N VAL A 12 25.00 -12.88 -2.00
CA VAL A 12 25.30 -13.55 -0.72
C VAL A 12 24.36 -14.72 -0.44
N LEU A 13 23.06 -14.58 -0.73
CA LEU A 13 22.09 -15.66 -0.51
C LEU A 13 22.32 -16.83 -1.48
N THR A 14 22.65 -16.52 -2.74
CA THR A 14 22.97 -17.55 -3.74
C THR A 14 24.25 -18.29 -3.36
N GLU A 15 25.30 -17.60 -2.89
CA GLU A 15 26.54 -18.22 -2.40
C GLU A 15 26.32 -19.15 -1.20
N LYS A 16 25.30 -18.86 -0.38
CA LYS A 16 24.88 -19.73 0.73
C LYS A 16 24.02 -20.92 0.29
N GLY A 17 23.78 -21.07 -1.00
CA GLY A 17 22.99 -22.16 -1.59
C GLY A 17 21.47 -21.93 -1.55
N CYS A 18 21.01 -20.71 -1.25
CA CYS A 18 19.60 -20.37 -1.34
C CYS A 18 19.17 -20.23 -2.80
N THR A 19 17.95 -20.65 -3.12
CA THR A 19 17.29 -20.26 -4.38
C THR A 19 16.72 -18.86 -4.20
N VAL A 20 17.12 -17.92 -5.06
CA VAL A 20 16.70 -16.52 -4.96
C VAL A 20 15.90 -16.12 -6.19
N ASP A 21 14.63 -15.77 -5.97
CA ASP A 21 13.77 -15.12 -6.97
C ASP A 21 13.72 -13.62 -6.72
N VAL A 22 13.81 -12.81 -7.79
CA VAL A 22 13.76 -11.34 -7.71
C VAL A 22 12.52 -10.83 -8.45
N SER A 23 11.76 -9.97 -7.78
CA SER A 23 10.66 -9.20 -8.37
C SER A 23 11.01 -7.72 -8.39
N ASP A 24 11.74 -7.28 -9.43
CA ASP A 24 11.99 -5.86 -9.67
C ASP A 24 10.74 -5.24 -10.29
N LEU A 25 9.88 -4.68 -9.44
CA LEU A 25 8.57 -4.16 -9.83
C LEU A 25 8.64 -3.10 -10.94
N TYR A 26 9.70 -2.29 -10.96
CA TYR A 26 9.91 -1.28 -11.99
C TYR A 26 10.33 -1.92 -13.32
N ALA A 27 11.30 -2.82 -13.30
CA ALA A 27 11.72 -3.53 -14.52
C ALA A 27 10.59 -4.39 -15.11
N MET A 28 9.68 -4.86 -14.27
CA MET A 28 8.51 -5.66 -14.65
C MET A 28 7.34 -4.83 -15.19
N ASN A 29 7.39 -3.49 -15.10
CA ASN A 29 6.22 -2.62 -15.32
C ASN A 29 5.01 -3.10 -14.49
N PHE A 30 5.23 -3.41 -13.22
CA PHE A 30 4.22 -4.00 -12.35
C PHE A 30 2.96 -3.13 -12.27
N LYS A 31 1.80 -3.74 -12.53
CA LYS A 31 0.50 -3.07 -12.42
C LYS A 31 0.11 -2.95 -10.94
N ALA A 32 0.22 -1.75 -10.39
CA ALA A 32 -0.08 -1.49 -8.99
C ALA A 32 -1.58 -1.24 -8.69
N THR A 33 -2.43 -1.16 -9.72
CA THR A 33 -3.85 -0.87 -9.58
C THR A 33 -4.68 -2.14 -9.53
N ALA A 34 -5.50 -2.28 -8.48
CA ALA A 34 -6.51 -3.34 -8.38
C ALA A 34 -7.71 -3.01 -9.29
N THR A 35 -7.90 -3.77 -10.37
CA THR A 35 -8.97 -3.53 -11.35
C THR A 35 -9.59 -4.84 -11.84
N VAL A 36 -10.70 -4.75 -12.58
CA VAL A 36 -11.36 -5.91 -13.21
C VAL A 36 -10.43 -6.72 -14.12
N GLU A 37 -9.36 -6.11 -14.64
CA GLU A 37 -8.37 -6.78 -15.51
C GLU A 37 -7.54 -7.84 -14.78
N ASP A 38 -7.57 -7.84 -13.44
CA ASP A 38 -6.93 -8.87 -12.61
C ASP A 38 -7.67 -10.22 -12.67
N ILE A 39 -8.86 -10.22 -13.29
CA ILE A 39 -9.74 -11.39 -13.42
C ILE A 39 -9.93 -11.71 -14.90
N THR A 40 -9.62 -12.94 -15.27
CA THR A 40 -9.80 -13.48 -16.62
C THR A 40 -11.11 -14.25 -16.72
N GLY A 41 -11.76 -14.18 -17.88
CA GLY A 41 -13.03 -14.90 -18.10
C GLY A 41 -14.29 -14.20 -17.56
N GLY A 42 -14.17 -12.95 -17.09
CA GLY A 42 -15.29 -12.12 -16.65
C GLY A 42 -15.57 -12.20 -15.15
N VAL A 43 -16.31 -11.22 -14.64
CA VAL A 43 -16.75 -11.11 -13.24
C VAL A 43 -18.18 -11.61 -13.08
N LYS A 44 -18.53 -12.08 -11.88
CA LYS A 44 -19.83 -12.65 -11.56
C LYS A 44 -20.93 -11.59 -11.46
N ASP A 45 -20.65 -10.45 -10.85
CA ASP A 45 -21.56 -9.32 -10.67
C ASP A 45 -20.90 -8.02 -11.18
N PRO A 46 -21.00 -7.73 -12.50
CA PRO A 46 -20.42 -6.52 -13.07
C PRO A 46 -21.13 -5.23 -12.61
N ASP A 47 -22.40 -5.32 -12.19
CA ASP A 47 -23.22 -4.16 -11.81
C ASP A 47 -22.95 -3.72 -10.35
N CYS A 48 -22.55 -4.66 -9.49
CA CYS A 48 -22.13 -4.42 -8.11
C CYS A 48 -20.74 -5.01 -7.81
N PHE A 49 -19.75 -4.63 -8.62
CA PHE A 49 -18.40 -5.18 -8.53
C PHE A 49 -17.76 -5.01 -7.15
N SER A 50 -17.50 -6.13 -6.49
CA SER A 50 -16.70 -6.22 -5.26
C SER A 50 -15.37 -6.91 -5.57
N TYR A 51 -14.29 -6.13 -5.61
CA TYR A 51 -12.96 -6.66 -5.95
C TYR A 51 -12.56 -7.85 -5.06
N ALA A 52 -12.84 -7.79 -3.76
CA ALA A 52 -12.48 -8.85 -2.82
C ALA A 52 -13.22 -10.16 -3.10
N GLU A 53 -14.54 -10.11 -3.35
CA GLU A 53 -15.33 -11.31 -3.63
C GLU A 53 -15.00 -11.88 -5.01
N GLU A 54 -14.86 -11.02 -6.02
CA GLU A 54 -14.59 -11.42 -7.39
C GLU A 54 -13.18 -12.01 -7.56
N THR A 55 -12.16 -11.42 -6.92
CA THR A 55 -10.80 -11.99 -6.96
C THR A 55 -10.66 -13.26 -6.13
N LYS A 56 -11.42 -13.40 -5.04
CA LYS A 56 -11.49 -14.67 -4.30
C LYS A 56 -12.07 -15.78 -5.17
N LEU A 57 -13.18 -15.54 -5.84
CA LEU A 57 -13.77 -16.50 -6.79
C LEU A 57 -12.82 -16.79 -7.94
N ALA A 58 -12.19 -15.76 -8.51
CA ALA A 58 -11.20 -15.93 -9.56
C ALA A 58 -9.99 -16.75 -9.10
N TRP A 59 -9.58 -16.65 -7.84
CA TRP A 59 -8.53 -17.48 -7.26
C TRP A 59 -8.97 -18.94 -7.12
N GLU A 60 -10.19 -19.18 -6.63
CA GLU A 60 -10.77 -20.53 -6.49
C GLU A 60 -10.96 -21.23 -7.85
N GLU A 61 -11.16 -20.46 -8.93
CA GLU A 61 -11.40 -20.95 -10.29
C GLU A 61 -10.19 -20.83 -11.23
N ASP A 62 -8.98 -20.53 -10.73
CA ASP A 62 -7.75 -20.35 -11.52
C ASP A 62 -7.87 -19.29 -12.64
N LYS A 63 -8.66 -18.24 -12.38
CA LYS A 63 -8.96 -17.13 -13.29
C LYS A 63 -8.23 -15.83 -12.97
N LEU A 64 -7.32 -15.81 -12.00
CA LEU A 64 -6.50 -14.63 -11.77
C LEU A 64 -5.56 -14.34 -12.95
N SER A 65 -5.23 -13.07 -13.15
CA SER A 65 -4.28 -12.65 -14.17
C SER A 65 -2.90 -13.30 -13.97
N SER A 66 -2.21 -13.55 -15.10
CA SER A 66 -1.00 -14.36 -15.09
C SER A 66 0.17 -13.74 -14.29
N ASP A 67 0.21 -12.42 -14.18
CA ASP A 67 1.17 -11.68 -13.36
C ASP A 67 0.93 -11.91 -11.87
N ILE A 68 -0.32 -11.86 -11.41
CA ILE A 68 -0.69 -12.17 -10.03
C ILE A 68 -0.34 -13.62 -9.69
N VAL A 69 -0.70 -14.58 -10.57
CA VAL A 69 -0.41 -16.00 -10.35
C VAL A 69 1.10 -16.27 -10.25
N LYS A 70 1.92 -15.59 -11.05
CA LYS A 70 3.40 -15.70 -11.00
C LYS A 70 3.94 -15.22 -9.66
N GLU A 71 3.51 -14.06 -9.17
CA GLU A 71 3.99 -13.52 -7.89
C GLU A 71 3.48 -14.33 -6.69
N GLN A 72 2.22 -14.80 -6.71
CA GLN A 72 1.71 -15.74 -5.70
C GLN A 72 2.52 -17.04 -5.68
N SER A 73 2.98 -17.52 -6.83
CA SER A 73 3.80 -18.74 -6.93
C SER A 73 5.18 -18.55 -6.32
N LYS A 74 5.79 -17.36 -6.42
CA LYS A 74 7.04 -17.02 -5.72
C LYS A 74 6.82 -17.02 -4.21
N LEU A 75 5.77 -16.33 -3.74
CA LEU A 75 5.45 -16.26 -2.32
C LEU A 75 5.17 -17.63 -1.69
N LYS A 76 4.45 -18.51 -2.39
CA LYS A 76 4.17 -19.89 -1.92
C LYS A 76 5.45 -20.74 -1.73
N LYS A 77 6.52 -20.44 -2.46
CA LYS A 77 7.79 -21.18 -2.41
C LYS A 77 8.83 -20.55 -1.49
N ALA A 78 8.64 -19.29 -1.11
CA ALA A 78 9.63 -18.53 -0.36
C ALA A 78 9.55 -18.82 1.13
N ASP A 79 10.69 -19.22 1.72
CA ASP A 79 10.85 -19.29 3.18
C ASP A 79 11.15 -17.90 3.78
N LEU A 80 11.69 -16.98 2.97
CA LEU A 80 12.05 -15.62 3.34
C LEU A 80 11.69 -14.66 2.20
N VAL A 81 11.08 -13.51 2.53
CA VAL A 81 10.80 -12.43 1.58
C VAL A 81 11.48 -11.16 2.05
N ILE A 82 12.25 -10.53 1.16
CA ILE A 82 12.94 -9.26 1.41
C ILE A 82 12.29 -8.18 0.55
N PHE A 83 11.81 -7.12 1.18
CA PHE A 83 11.32 -5.93 0.52
C PHE A 83 12.42 -4.87 0.49
N GLN A 84 12.83 -4.44 -0.70
CA GLN A 84 13.82 -3.38 -0.89
C GLN A 84 13.16 -2.17 -1.54
N ASP A 85 13.36 -0.97 -0.98
CA ASP A 85 12.92 0.33 -1.54
C ASP A 85 11.39 0.49 -1.74
N THR A 86 10.60 -0.17 -0.88
CA THR A 86 9.15 -0.17 -1.04
C THR A 86 8.53 1.05 -0.36
N LYS A 87 7.70 1.80 -1.08
CA LYS A 87 6.89 2.88 -0.49
C LYS A 87 5.63 2.30 0.15
N ALA A 88 5.26 2.80 1.33
CA ALA A 88 4.04 2.41 2.02
C ALA A 88 3.22 3.63 2.41
N MET A 89 1.89 3.51 2.41
CA MET A 89 0.98 4.58 2.82
C MET A 89 -0.21 3.99 3.58
N LEU A 90 -0.65 4.66 4.65
CA LEU A 90 -1.92 4.35 5.31
C LEU A 90 -3.05 5.11 4.62
N SER A 91 -4.11 4.42 4.22
CA SER A 91 -5.34 5.03 3.66
C SER A 91 -6.55 4.53 4.43
N PHE A 92 -7.25 5.43 5.13
CA PHE A 92 -8.36 5.04 6.01
C PHE A 92 -9.40 6.14 6.20
N THR A 93 -10.56 5.78 6.75
CA THR A 93 -11.66 6.69 7.07
C THR A 93 -11.80 6.85 8.58
N THR A 94 -12.26 8.01 9.05
CA THR A 94 -12.63 8.23 10.46
C THR A 94 -14.13 8.45 10.63
N GLY A 95 -14.66 8.19 11.83
CA GLY A 95 -15.99 8.67 12.22
C GLY A 95 -16.00 10.13 12.70
N SER A 96 -14.85 10.66 13.12
CA SER A 96 -14.72 12.00 13.69
C SER A 96 -14.18 13.00 12.67
N LEU A 97 -14.55 14.27 12.85
CA LEU A 97 -14.10 15.40 12.03
C LEU A 97 -12.59 15.64 12.20
N GLU A 98 -11.95 16.19 11.18
CA GLU A 98 -10.52 16.59 11.23
C GLU A 98 -10.22 17.54 12.39
N SER A 99 -11.12 18.49 12.67
CA SER A 99 -10.98 19.45 13.77
C SER A 99 -10.91 18.80 15.15
N MET A 100 -11.33 17.55 15.29
CA MET A 100 -11.24 16.79 16.54
C MET A 100 -9.84 16.18 16.76
N PHE A 101 -8.95 16.24 15.76
CA PHE A 101 -7.60 15.68 15.79
C PHE A 101 -6.49 16.74 15.65
N SER A 102 -6.54 17.75 16.51
CA SER A 102 -5.45 18.72 16.70
C SER A 102 -4.78 18.50 18.07
N PRO A 103 -3.58 19.05 18.30
CA PRO A 103 -2.84 18.86 19.57
C PRO A 103 -3.66 19.12 20.85
N ASN A 104 -4.63 20.03 20.79
CA ASN A 104 -5.48 20.41 21.93
C ASN A 104 -6.94 19.92 21.80
N ALA A 105 -7.26 19.12 20.79
CA ALA A 105 -8.61 18.59 20.60
C ALA A 105 -8.84 17.28 21.35
N ILE A 106 -10.10 16.87 21.43
CA ILE A 106 -10.55 15.73 22.25
C ILE A 106 -9.87 14.40 21.90
N ASN A 107 -9.50 14.19 20.63
CA ASN A 107 -8.83 12.95 20.21
C ASN A 107 -7.29 13.09 20.15
N GLY A 108 -6.75 14.27 20.45
CA GLY A 108 -5.32 14.57 20.30
C GLY A 108 -4.85 14.62 18.84
N ASP A 109 -3.56 14.87 18.65
CA ASP A 109 -2.96 14.97 17.31
C ASP A 109 -2.97 13.62 16.59
N MET A 110 -3.47 13.61 15.35
CA MET A 110 -3.48 12.42 14.50
C MET A 110 -2.07 11.87 14.23
N THR A 111 -1.06 12.74 14.13
CA THR A 111 0.33 12.32 13.90
C THR A 111 0.87 11.44 15.03
N VAL A 112 0.53 11.75 16.28
CA VAL A 112 0.87 10.94 17.45
C VAL A 112 0.16 9.58 17.40
N THR A 113 -1.09 9.56 16.96
CA THR A 113 -1.88 8.34 16.83
C THR A 113 -1.31 7.40 15.77
N LEU A 114 -0.85 7.94 14.64
CA LEU A 114 -0.32 7.16 13.53
C LEU A 114 1.14 6.73 13.71
N TRP A 115 1.86 7.38 14.64
CA TRP A 115 3.28 7.14 14.88
C TRP A 115 3.65 5.65 15.07
N PRO A 116 2.98 4.87 15.93
CA PRO A 116 3.38 3.47 16.13
C PRO A 116 3.25 2.62 14.86
N LEU A 117 2.29 2.93 13.99
CA LEU A 117 2.10 2.21 12.74
C LEU A 117 3.09 2.67 11.66
N GLN A 118 3.20 3.98 11.47
CA GLN A 118 4.05 4.54 10.42
C GLN A 118 5.54 4.40 10.75
N ASN A 119 5.96 4.78 11.96
CA ASN A 119 7.35 4.67 12.36
C ASN A 119 7.66 3.28 12.96
N GLY A 120 6.83 2.83 13.90
CA GLY A 120 7.09 1.60 14.67
C GLY A 120 6.95 0.30 13.88
N ILE A 121 6.17 0.29 12.79
CA ILE A 121 6.00 -0.89 11.93
C ILE A 121 6.57 -0.64 10.54
N LEU A 122 5.99 0.29 9.77
CA LEU A 122 6.35 0.44 8.36
C LEU A 122 7.79 0.93 8.20
N HIS A 123 8.16 2.03 8.85
CA HIS A 123 9.52 2.55 8.75
C HIS A 123 10.55 1.59 9.36
N TYR A 124 10.24 0.99 10.52
CA TYR A 124 11.09 -0.03 11.14
C TYR A 124 11.37 -1.21 10.20
N CYS A 125 10.38 -1.63 9.40
CA CYS A 125 10.53 -2.66 8.37
C CYS A 125 11.19 -2.18 7.07
N GLY A 126 11.73 -0.96 7.02
CA GLY A 126 12.49 -0.44 5.87
C GLY A 126 11.64 0.20 4.77
N PHE A 127 10.34 0.43 5.00
CA PHE A 127 9.51 1.14 4.02
C PHE A 127 9.80 2.64 3.99
N GLN A 128 9.73 3.20 2.79
CA GLN A 128 9.61 4.64 2.56
C GLN A 128 8.14 5.06 2.80
N VAL A 129 7.84 5.57 3.99
CA VAL A 129 6.45 5.82 4.36
C VAL A 129 5.98 7.18 3.83
N LEU A 130 4.94 7.20 3.01
CA LEU A 130 4.29 8.41 2.49
C LEU A 130 3.31 9.00 3.52
N GLY A 131 2.92 10.26 3.32
CA GLY A 131 1.87 10.90 4.12
C GLY A 131 0.56 10.10 4.09
N PRO A 132 -0.19 9.97 5.19
CA PRO A 132 -1.41 9.18 5.19
C PRO A 132 -2.49 9.81 4.29
N GLN A 133 -3.40 9.00 3.76
CA GLN A 133 -4.64 9.46 3.15
C GLN A 133 -5.78 9.26 4.15
N ILE A 134 -6.31 10.36 4.69
CA ILE A 134 -7.36 10.31 5.71
C ILE A 134 -8.64 10.89 5.11
N PHE A 135 -9.70 10.08 5.14
CA PHE A 135 -11.04 10.51 4.77
C PHE A 135 -11.83 10.85 6.03
N TRP A 136 -11.93 12.14 6.34
CA TRP A 136 -12.52 12.61 7.58
C TRP A 136 -14.05 12.55 7.57
N ALA A 137 -14.62 11.75 8.46
CA ALA A 137 -16.07 11.69 8.73
C ALA A 137 -16.96 11.58 7.47
N PRO A 138 -16.69 10.68 6.49
CA PRO A 138 -17.42 10.65 5.22
C PRO A 138 -18.92 10.33 5.39
N ALA A 139 -19.33 9.71 6.50
CA ALA A 139 -20.73 9.46 6.83
C ALA A 139 -21.51 10.74 7.24
N HIS A 140 -20.80 11.84 7.55
CA HIS A 140 -21.36 13.09 8.05
C HIS A 140 -21.27 14.24 7.05
N VAL A 141 -20.82 13.98 5.82
CA VAL A 141 -20.67 14.99 4.77
C VAL A 141 -21.65 14.75 3.63
N SER A 142 -21.86 15.78 2.80
CA SER A 142 -22.76 15.65 1.65
C SER A 142 -22.17 14.70 0.61
N ARG A 143 -23.02 14.17 -0.29
CA ARG A 143 -22.55 13.37 -1.44
C ARG A 143 -21.58 14.15 -2.33
N SER A 144 -21.79 15.46 -2.45
CA SER A 144 -20.89 16.36 -3.19
C SER A 144 -19.50 16.40 -2.55
N ASP A 145 -19.44 16.55 -1.23
CA ASP A 145 -18.16 16.59 -0.49
C ASP A 145 -17.44 15.24 -0.52
N CYS A 146 -18.20 14.14 -0.43
CA CYS A 146 -17.66 12.80 -0.61
C CYS A 146 -17.01 12.64 -2.00
N ASN A 147 -17.68 13.11 -3.06
CA ASN A 147 -17.11 13.11 -4.41
C ASN A 147 -15.85 13.98 -4.51
N THR A 148 -15.82 15.13 -3.81
CA THR A 148 -14.63 15.99 -3.73
C THR A 148 -13.45 15.25 -3.10
N MET A 149 -13.66 14.51 -2.01
CA MET A 149 -12.60 13.69 -1.39
C MET A 149 -12.08 12.61 -2.34
N LEU A 150 -12.97 11.91 -3.04
CA LEU A 150 -12.61 10.88 -4.02
C LEU A 150 -11.84 11.46 -5.21
N ASN A 151 -12.21 12.66 -5.67
CA ASN A 151 -11.49 13.35 -6.74
C ASN A 151 -10.11 13.82 -6.27
N GLY A 152 -9.98 14.36 -5.06
CA GLY A 152 -8.69 14.69 -4.47
C GLY A 152 -7.77 13.46 -4.37
N TRP A 153 -8.32 12.32 -3.95
CA TRP A 153 -7.58 11.06 -3.90
C TRP A 153 -7.12 10.60 -5.28
N ARG A 154 -7.99 10.65 -6.30
CA ARG A 154 -7.62 10.36 -7.69
C ARG A 154 -6.48 11.26 -8.17
N THR A 155 -6.53 12.56 -7.88
CA THR A 155 -5.47 13.51 -8.25
C THR A 155 -4.15 13.17 -7.56
N ARG A 156 -4.18 12.86 -6.26
CA ARG A 156 -2.99 12.45 -5.52
C ARG A 156 -2.35 11.19 -6.10
N LEU A 157 -3.16 10.17 -6.40
CA LEU A 157 -2.70 8.92 -7.00
C LEU A 157 -1.95 9.12 -8.32
N GLN A 158 -2.25 10.15 -9.10
CA GLN A 158 -1.54 10.44 -10.35
C GLN A 158 -0.06 10.81 -10.14
N ASN A 159 0.30 11.31 -8.96
CA ASN A 159 1.69 11.71 -8.64
C ASN A 159 2.27 10.99 -7.41
N LEU A 160 1.56 10.00 -6.85
CA LEU A 160 1.91 9.36 -5.57
C LEU A 160 3.35 8.81 -5.54
N LEU A 161 3.80 8.20 -6.65
CA LEU A 161 5.13 7.61 -6.72
C LEU A 161 6.26 8.65 -6.66
N ASN A 162 5.97 9.90 -7.00
CA ASN A 162 6.93 11.01 -6.92
C ASN A 162 6.84 11.78 -5.59
N GLU A 163 5.92 11.42 -4.69
CA GLU A 163 5.86 12.04 -3.37
C GLU A 163 7.12 11.71 -2.56
N GLU A 164 7.65 12.72 -1.87
CA GLU A 164 8.72 12.56 -0.91
C GLU A 164 8.19 11.80 0.33
N PRO A 165 8.91 10.77 0.80
CA PRO A 165 8.56 10.09 2.04
C PRO A 165 8.62 11.03 3.25
N LEU A 166 7.87 10.69 4.28
CA LEU A 166 7.98 11.31 5.59
C LEU A 166 9.42 11.11 6.11
N SER A 167 10.09 12.22 6.37
CA SER A 167 11.53 12.28 6.71
C SER A 167 11.79 12.72 8.15
N HIS A 168 10.80 13.30 8.81
CA HIS A 168 10.94 13.91 10.13
C HIS A 168 10.19 13.10 11.17
N TRP A 169 10.72 11.92 11.50
CA TRP A 169 10.06 11.08 12.49
C TRP A 169 10.26 11.66 13.91
N LEU A 170 11.49 12.05 14.26
CA LEU A 170 11.86 12.42 15.62
C LEU A 170 11.22 13.73 16.18
N ASN A 171 10.71 14.63 15.33
CA ASN A 171 10.25 15.95 15.78
C ASN A 171 8.74 16.04 16.08
N TYR A 172 7.94 15.01 15.78
CA TYR A 172 6.46 15.11 15.83
C TYR A 172 5.81 14.53 17.09
N CYS A 173 6.49 13.67 17.85
CA CYS A 173 5.85 12.93 18.95
C CYS A 173 6.20 13.41 20.36
N PHE A 174 7.23 14.24 20.52
CA PHE A 174 7.73 14.66 21.86
C PHE A 174 8.17 16.12 21.94
N GLY A 175 7.71 16.97 21.00
CA GLY A 175 7.95 18.42 20.99
C GLY A 175 6.87 19.21 21.72
#